data_AF-A0A957X3A5-F1
#
_entry.id   AF-A0A957X3A5-F1
#
_cell.length_a   1.000
_cell.length_b   1.000
_cell.length_c   1.000
_cell.angle_alpha   90.00
_cell.angle_beta   90.00
_cell.angle_gamma   90.00
#
_symmetry.space_group_name_H-M   'P 1'
#
loop_
_entity.id
_entity.type
_entity.pdbx_description
1 polymer ?
#
loop_
_entity_poly.entity_id
_entity_poly.type
_entity_poly.pdbx_seq_one_letter_code
_entity_poly.pdbx_strand_id
1 'polypeptide(L)' 'MALYLYQLSYTADSWKAQIQSPADVRERVRAAGEKLGGRVVDIWYSLGEYDLVALLEYPDNVTVAAGSILI' A
#
# COMPACT_ATOMS: atom_id res chain seq x y z
N MET A 1 -16.87 -9.80 -1.57
CA MET A 1 -15.75 -8.85 -1.49
C MET A 1 -15.42 -8.38 -2.90
N ALA A 2 -14.85 -7.19 -3.04
CA ALA A 2 -14.48 -6.62 -4.34
C ALA A 2 -12.96 -6.37 -4.39
N LEU A 3 -12.41 -6.37 -5.60
CA LEU A 3 -11.01 -6.07 -5.85
C LEU A 3 -10.82 -4.57 -6.12
N TYR A 4 -9.79 -4.00 -5.50
CA TYR A 4 -9.42 -2.60 -5.64
C TYR A 4 -7.95 -2.49 -6.03
N LEU A 5 -7.67 -1.57 -6.95
CA LEU A 5 -6.30 -1.16 -7.26
C LEU A 5 -5.95 0.04 -6.38
N TYR A 6 -4.84 -0.05 -5.66
CA TYR A 6 -4.33 1.03 -4.83
C TYR A 6 -2.93 1.44 -5.30
N GLN A 7 -2.71 2.73 -5.48
CA GLN A 7 -1.43 3.28 -5.96
C GLN A 7 -0.83 4.16 -4.86
N LEU A 8 0.45 3.97 -4.57
CA LEU A 8 1.15 4.67 -3.50
C LEU A 8 2.39 5.37 -4.03
N SER A 9 2.65 6.57 -3.51
CA SER A 9 3.89 7.32 -3.73
C SER A 9 4.47 7.73 -2.39
N TYR A 10 5.78 7.61 -2.24
CA TYR A 10 6.54 8.00 -1.08
C TYR A 10 7.07 9.42 -1.22
N THR A 11 7.12 10.12 -0.09
CA THR A 11 7.86 11.39 -0.01
C THR A 11 9.36 11.14 -0.16
N ALA A 12 10.11 12.18 -0.53
CA ALA A 12 11.58 12.11 -0.63
C ALA A 12 12.23 11.64 0.69
N ASP A 13 11.72 12.08 1.84
CA ASP A 13 12.19 11.64 3.15
C ASP A 13 11.90 10.15 3.42
N SER A 14 10.72 9.67 3.00
CA SER A 14 10.36 8.25 3.11
C SER A 14 11.28 7.38 2.25
N TRP A 15 11.63 7.84 1.05
CA TRP A 15 12.62 7.17 0.20
C TRP A 15 14.02 7.18 0.81
N LYS A 16 14.47 8.33 1.33
CA LYS A 16 15.77 8.44 1.99
C LYS A 16 15.90 7.49 3.18
N ALA A 17 14.87 7.39 4.01
CA ALA A 17 14.85 6.47 5.14
C ALA A 17 14.94 5.00 4.69
N GLN A 18 14.22 4.63 3.63
CA GLN A 18 14.26 3.28 3.04
C GLN A 18 15.64 2.94 2.47
N ILE A 19 16.32 3.90 1.84
CA ILE A 19 17.69 3.70 1.33
C ILE A 19 18.69 3.51 2.48
N GLN A 20 18.54 4.28 3.57
CA GLN A 20 19.44 4.19 4.73
C GLN A 20 19.26 2.90 5.53
N SER A 21 18.04 2.39 5.61
CA SER A 21 17.71 1.13 6.29
C SER A 21 16.83 0.27 5.39
N PRO A 22 17.42 -0.45 4.42
CA PRO A 22 16.67 -1.27 3.48
C PRO A 22 15.87 -2.35 4.19
N ALA A 23 14.58 -2.39 3.90
CA ALA A 23 13.66 -3.43 4.33
C ALA A 23 12.65 -3.69 3.22
N ASP A 24 12.01 -4.86 3.25
CA ASP A 24 10.91 -5.13 2.31
C ASP A 24 9.70 -4.27 2.69
N VAL A 25 9.50 -3.17 1.98
CA VAL A 25 8.39 -2.26 2.24
C VAL A 25 7.03 -2.86 1.94
N ARG A 26 6.97 -3.94 1.15
CA ARG A 26 5.72 -4.64 0.86
C ARG A 26 5.15 -5.29 2.12
N GLU A 27 5.99 -5.79 3.01
CA GLU A 27 5.55 -6.32 4.31
C GLU A 27 4.90 -5.24 5.18
N ARG A 28 5.51 -4.05 5.22
CA ARG A 28 4.98 -2.89 5.95
C ARG A 28 3.63 -2.42 5.36
N VAL A 29 3.54 -2.33 4.04
CA VAL A 29 2.31 -1.93 3.33
C VAL A 29 1.22 -2.98 3.50
N ARG A 30 1.57 -4.28 3.43
CA ARG A 30 0.64 -5.39 3.68
C ARG A 30 0.07 -5.32 5.08
N ALA A 31 0.92 -5.17 6.09
CA ALA A 31 0.48 -5.06 7.49
C ALA A 31 -0.44 -3.84 7.71
N ALA A 32 -0.18 -2.71 7.05
CA ALA A 32 -1.05 -1.55 7.10
C ALA A 32 -2.41 -1.82 6.40
N GLY A 33 -2.37 -2.42 5.22
CA GLY A 33 -3.55 -2.75 4.42
C GLY A 33 -4.42 -3.87 4.99
N GLU A 34 -3.91 -4.75 5.86
CA GLU A 34 -4.71 -5.82 6.46
C GLU A 34 -5.33 -5.42 7.82
N LYS A 35 -4.82 -4.37 8.48
CA LYS A 35 -5.36 -3.86 9.76
C LYS A 35 -6.83 -3.39 9.69
N LEU A 36 -7.34 -3.12 8.50
CA LEU A 36 -8.68 -2.56 8.28
C LEU A 36 -9.71 -3.61 7.84
N GLY A 37 -9.41 -4.89 8.03
CA GLY A 37 -10.34 -5.99 7.74
C GLY A 37 -10.41 -6.38 6.25
N GLY A 38 -9.52 -5.84 5.43
CA GLY A 38 -9.28 -6.29 4.06
C GLY A 38 -8.10 -7.26 3.95
N ARG A 39 -7.87 -7.75 2.74
CA ARG A 39 -6.75 -8.62 2.39
C ARG A 39 -5.91 -7.96 1.31
N VAL A 40 -4.59 -8.00 1.45
CA VAL A 40 -3.70 -7.61 0.35
C VAL A 40 -3.47 -8.83 -0.52
N VAL A 41 -3.85 -8.75 -1.80
CA VAL A 41 -3.66 -9.84 -2.76
C VAL A 41 -2.17 -9.92 -3.12
N ASP A 42 -1.62 -8.81 -3.62
CA ASP A 42 -0.21 -8.69 -3.96
C ASP A 42 0.20 -7.22 -4.07
N ILE A 43 1.52 -6.96 -4.05
CA ILE A 43 2.11 -5.63 -4.12
C ILE A 43 3.30 -5.66 -5.07
N TRP A 44 3.33 -4.75 -6.03
CA TRP A 44 4.41 -4.57 -6.98
C TRP A 44 5.00 -3.17 -6.90
N TYR A 45 6.28 -3.05 -7.21
CA TYR A 45 6.89 -1.76 -7.50
C TYR A 45 6.42 -1.26 -8.85
N SER A 46 6.13 0.03 -8.92
CA SER A 46 5.86 0.74 -10.15
C SER A 46 6.95 1.78 -10.39
N LEU A 47 7.18 2.10 -11.67
CA LEU A 47 8.10 3.15 -12.07
C LEU A 47 7.28 4.28 -12.68
N GLY A 48 7.55 5.52 -12.28
CA GLY A 48 6.83 6.70 -12.75
C GLY A 48 6.34 7.54 -11.57
N GLU A 49 5.08 7.98 -11.65
CA GLU A 49 4.44 8.82 -10.62
C GLU A 49 4.21 8.10 -9.29
N TYR A 50 4.04 6.77 -9.35
CA TYR A 50 3.81 5.91 -8.20
C TYR A 50 4.98 4.97 -7.97
N ASP A 51 5.25 4.68 -6.71
CA ASP A 51 6.32 3.78 -6.26
C ASP A 51 5.84 2.34 -6.09
N LEU A 52 4.57 2.17 -5.69
CA LEU A 52 3.94 0.87 -5.49
C LEU A 52 2.53 0.84 -6.05
N VAL A 53 2.13 -0.35 -6.51
CA VAL A 53 0.76 -0.74 -6.81
C VAL A 53 0.40 -1.94 -5.98
N ALA A 54 -0.75 -1.91 -5.31
CA ALA A 54 -1.30 -3.02 -4.56
C ALA A 54 -2.67 -3.42 -5.09
N LEU A 55 -2.89 -4.73 -5.21
CA LEU A 55 -4.22 -5.29 -5.45
C LEU A 55 -4.80 -5.70 -4.09
N LEU A 56 -5.97 -5.16 -3.74
CA LEU A 56 -6.60 -5.34 -2.43
C LEU A 56 -7.97 -5.98 -2.59
N GLU A 57 -8.39 -6.77 -1.60
CA GLU A 57 -9.73 -7.33 -1.50
C GLU A 57 -10.41 -6.82 -0.23
N TYR A 58 -11.51 -6.10 -0.37
CA TYR A 58 -12.21 -5.43 0.72
C TYR A 58 -13.74 -5.64 0.67
N PRO A 59 -14.46 -5.49 1.80
CA PRO A 59 -15.90 -5.68 1.85
C PRO A 59 -16.69 -4.59 1.10
N ASP A 60 -16.24 -3.33 1.15
CA ASP A 60 -16.92 -2.18 0.55
C ASP A 60 -15.97 -0.99 0.28
N ASN A 61 -16.46 -0.01 -0.49
CA ASN A 61 -15.71 1.19 -0.89
C ASN A 61 -15.32 2.08 0.29
N VAL A 62 -16.13 2.11 1.35
CA VAL A 62 -15.92 3.00 2.50
C VAL A 62 -14.71 2.51 3.31
N THR A 63 -14.64 1.20 3.53
CA THR A 63 -13.57 0.56 4.29
C THR A 63 -12.22 0.68 3.59
N VAL A 64 -12.15 0.48 2.27
CA VAL A 64 -10.90 0.65 1.51
C VAL A 64 -10.47 2.12 1.42
N ALA A 65 -11.42 3.06 1.27
CA ALA A 65 -11.11 4.49 1.24
C ALA A 65 -10.60 5.00 2.59
N ALA A 66 -11.14 4.52 3.71
CA ALA A 66 -10.60 4.83 5.03
C ALA A 66 -9.13 4.42 5.17
N GLY A 67 -8.75 3.29 4.55
CA GLY A 67 -7.35 2.85 4.49
C GLY A 67 -6.44 3.73 3.66
N SER A 68 -6.95 4.29 2.55
CA SER A 68 -6.15 5.16 1.67
C SER A 68 -5.66 6.46 2.30
N ILE A 69 -6.24 6.87 3.44
CA ILE A 69 -5.91 8.12 4.15
C ILE A 69 -4.84 7.87 5.23
N LEU A 70 -4.62 6.61 5.62
CA LEU A 70 -3.76 6.23 6.76
C LEU A 70 -2.34 5.82 6.35
N ILE A 71 -2.09 5.58 5.06
CA ILE A 71 -0.84 5.02 4.51
C ILE A 71 -0.16 6.07 3.63
#